data_AF-T1CKM5-F1
#
_entry.id   AF-T1CKM5-F1
#
_cell.length_a   1.000
_cell.length_b   1.000
_cell.length_c   1.000
_cell.angle_alpha   90.00
_cell.angle_beta   90.00
_cell.angle_gamma   90.00
#
_symmetry.space_group_name_H-M   'P 1'
#
loop_
_entity.id
_entity.type
_entity.pdbx_description
1 polymer ?
#
loop_
_entity_poly.entity_id
_entity_poly.type
_entity_poly.pdbx_seq_one_letter_code
_entity_poly.pdbx_strand_id
1 'polypeptide(L)'
;FPFALLPRGGTLGKTPSRFWVSAFSERTPFSLPGLRDRLDACRGAKRGLLLGVVDEESDLTFYRAREVEPRGSHVAAMLSSPVEAWLFGDRVSLLSPSEPPGLPAGEGYGSRVGQRLELSLLEAWYLAEEGRLMFRDPDGAPLTLSGFQRRALAIEPDLPLRLPVYRHLRSVGLL
;
A
#
# COMPACT_ATOMS: atom_id res chain seq x y z
N PHE A 1 10.05 -29.73 -0.38
CA PHE A 1 11.48 -29.49 -0.67
C PHE A 1 11.59 -28.63 -1.93
N PRO A 2 12.35 -27.52 -1.95
CA PRO A 2 12.55 -26.72 -3.14
C PRO A 2 13.48 -27.44 -4.15
N PHE A 3 13.19 -27.31 -5.44
CA PHE A 3 14.04 -27.82 -6.51
C PHE A 3 15.15 -26.82 -6.82
N ALA A 4 16.39 -27.28 -6.95
CA ALA A 4 17.50 -26.43 -7.41
C ALA A 4 17.46 -26.30 -8.94
N LEU A 5 17.27 -25.07 -9.44
CA LEU A 5 17.26 -24.83 -10.88
C LEU A 5 18.68 -24.59 -11.38
N LEU A 6 19.07 -25.32 -12.41
CA LEU A 6 20.33 -25.17 -13.12
C LEU A 6 20.08 -24.54 -14.50
N PRO A 7 21.03 -23.76 -15.04
CA PRO A 7 20.95 -23.34 -16.44
C PRO A 7 21.00 -24.56 -17.36
N ARG A 8 20.47 -24.43 -18.58
CA ARG A 8 20.52 -25.50 -19.59
C ARG A 8 21.99 -25.97 -19.78
N GLY A 9 22.21 -27.29 -19.71
CA GLY A 9 23.54 -27.90 -19.77
C GLY A 9 24.29 -27.98 -18.42
N GLY A 10 23.70 -27.48 -17.33
CA GLY A 10 24.32 -27.52 -15.99
C GLY A 10 24.31 -28.92 -15.38
N THR A 11 25.38 -29.27 -14.67
CA THR A 11 25.51 -30.56 -13.96
C THR A 11 25.30 -30.37 -12.46
N LEU A 12 24.47 -31.22 -11.85
CA LEU A 12 24.27 -31.28 -10.40
C LEU A 12 25.62 -31.42 -9.67
N GLY A 13 25.88 -30.55 -8.70
CA GLY A 13 27.12 -30.54 -7.92
C GLY A 13 28.30 -29.75 -8.54
N LYS A 14 28.24 -29.39 -9.83
CA LYS A 14 29.30 -28.60 -10.51
C LYS A 14 28.84 -27.21 -10.92
N THR A 15 27.59 -27.07 -11.34
CA THR A 15 27.04 -25.78 -11.78
C THR A 15 26.29 -25.12 -10.62
N PRO A 16 26.60 -23.86 -10.27
CA PRO A 16 25.90 -23.17 -9.20
C PRO A 16 24.44 -22.93 -9.60
N SER A 17 23.52 -23.35 -8.74
CA SER A 17 22.10 -23.08 -8.90
C SER A 17 21.79 -21.66 -8.42
N ARG A 18 21.30 -20.82 -9.34
CA ARG A 18 20.97 -19.40 -9.05
C ARG A 18 19.59 -19.23 -8.42
N PHE A 19 18.71 -20.23 -8.56
CA PHE A 19 17.34 -20.18 -8.09
C PHE A 19 16.90 -21.48 -7.42
N TRP A 20 16.07 -21.32 -6.40
CA TRP A 20 15.21 -22.38 -5.88
C TRP A 20 13.81 -22.22 -6.41
N VAL A 21 13.20 -23.31 -6.83
CA VAL A 21 11.81 -23.34 -7.30
C VAL A 21 10.94 -23.98 -6.23
N SER A 22 9.89 -23.27 -5.83
CA SER A 22 8.77 -23.83 -5.07
C SER A 22 7.57 -23.94 -6.00
N ALA A 23 7.05 -25.15 -6.20
CA ALA A 23 5.86 -25.39 -6.99
C ALA A 23 4.60 -25.28 -6.13
N PHE A 24 3.56 -24.65 -6.66
CA PHE A 24 2.26 -24.47 -6.03
C PHE A 24 1.17 -24.78 -7.05
N SER A 25 0.11 -25.47 -6.63
CA SER A 25 -1.14 -25.47 -7.39
C SER A 25 -1.85 -24.14 -7.16
N GLU A 26 -2.48 -23.58 -8.18
CA GLU A 26 -3.30 -22.36 -8.05
C GLU A 26 -4.44 -22.52 -7.04
N ARG A 27 -4.90 -23.76 -6.80
CA ARG A 27 -5.92 -24.10 -5.81
C ARG A 27 -5.42 -24.00 -4.36
N THR A 28 -4.11 -23.84 -4.16
CA THR A 28 -3.51 -23.77 -2.82
C THR A 28 -3.70 -22.37 -2.25
N PRO A 29 -4.32 -22.22 -1.07
CA PRO A 29 -4.39 -20.93 -0.40
C PRO A 29 -3.00 -20.32 -0.20
N PHE A 30 -2.85 -19.06 -0.57
CA PHE A 30 -1.58 -18.36 -0.48
C PHE A 30 -1.32 -17.90 0.96
N SER A 31 -0.12 -18.21 1.48
CA SER A 31 0.32 -17.83 2.82
C SER A 31 1.49 -16.86 2.76
N LEU A 32 1.26 -15.61 3.18
CA LEU A 32 2.32 -14.60 3.29
C LEU A 32 3.43 -15.00 4.28
N PRO A 33 3.13 -15.53 5.49
CA PRO A 33 4.17 -16.06 6.38
C PRO A 33 4.96 -17.21 5.73
N GLY A 34 4.27 -18.14 5.06
CA GLY A 34 4.94 -19.23 4.37
C GLY A 34 5.83 -18.77 3.20
N LEU A 35 5.44 -17.69 2.50
CA LEU A 35 6.30 -17.07 1.49
C LEU A 35 7.52 -16.40 2.14
N ARG A 36 7.33 -15.72 3.28
CA ARG A 36 8.40 -15.07 4.03
C ARG A 36 9.47 -16.07 4.46
N ASP A 37 9.07 -17.18 5.07
CA ASP A 37 10.00 -18.23 5.51
C ASP A 37 10.84 -18.77 4.34
N ARG A 38 10.21 -18.93 3.17
CA ARG A 38 10.90 -19.37 1.94
C ARG A 38 11.87 -18.32 1.41
N LEU A 39 11.49 -17.05 1.43
CA LEU A 39 12.37 -15.95 1.04
C LEU A 39 13.60 -15.88 1.97
N ASP A 40 13.42 -16.07 3.27
CA ASP A 40 14.50 -16.05 4.26
C ASP A 40 15.45 -17.23 4.08
N ALA A 41 14.91 -18.43 3.83
CA ALA A 41 15.72 -19.60 3.49
C ALA A 41 16.55 -19.39 2.21
N CYS A 42 15.95 -18.81 1.16
CA CYS A 42 16.65 -18.48 -0.08
C CYS A 42 17.73 -17.40 0.13
N ARG A 43 17.45 -16.39 0.95
CA ARG A 43 18.40 -15.33 1.33
C ARG A 43 19.62 -15.91 2.04
N GLY A 44 19.42 -16.79 3.02
CA GLY A 44 20.50 -17.49 3.73
C GLY A 44 21.38 -18.32 2.79
N ALA A 45 20.78 -18.94 1.77
CA ALA A 45 21.48 -19.70 0.74
C ALA A 45 22.09 -18.84 -0.39
N LYS A 46 21.94 -17.50 -0.36
CA LYS A 46 22.31 -16.57 -1.44
C LYS A 46 21.73 -16.96 -2.82
N ARG A 47 20.48 -17.45 -2.84
CA ARG A 47 19.75 -17.86 -4.06
C ARG A 47 18.48 -17.02 -4.22
N GLY A 48 17.99 -16.90 -5.46
CA GLY A 48 16.67 -16.34 -5.72
C GLY A 48 15.55 -17.36 -5.52
N LEU A 49 14.35 -16.88 -5.21
CA LEU A 49 13.14 -17.70 -5.15
C LEU A 49 12.32 -17.54 -6.44
N LEU A 50 12.03 -18.65 -7.10
CA LEU A 50 11.03 -18.76 -8.16
C LEU A 50 9.82 -19.53 -7.63
N LEU A 51 8.63 -18.98 -7.83
CA LEU A 51 7.37 -19.64 -7.57
C LEU A 51 6.88 -20.18 -8.92
N GLY A 52 6.76 -21.50 -9.05
CA GLY A 52 6.09 -22.12 -10.19
C GLY A 52 4.64 -22.39 -9.81
N VAL A 53 3.70 -21.71 -10.45
CA VAL A 53 2.27 -21.91 -10.23
C VAL A 53 1.73 -22.76 -11.37
N VAL A 54 1.08 -23.87 -11.02
CA VAL A 54 0.43 -24.80 -11.93
C VAL A 54 -1.08 -24.56 -11.88
N ASP A 55 -1.69 -24.32 -13.04
CA ASP A 55 -3.14 -24.15 -13.16
C ASP A 55 -3.88 -25.48 -13.40
N GLU A 56 -5.20 -25.43 -13.64
CA GLU A 56 -6.00 -26.62 -13.92
C GLU A 56 -5.77 -27.22 -15.32
N GLU A 57 -5.31 -26.40 -16.26
CA GLU A 57 -5.02 -26.79 -17.65
C GLU A 57 -3.60 -27.33 -17.83
N SER A 58 -2.84 -27.42 -16.73
CA SER A 58 -1.42 -27.83 -16.68
C SER A 58 -0.44 -26.81 -17.27
N ASP A 59 -0.85 -25.55 -17.42
CA ASP A 59 0.05 -24.46 -17.74
C ASP A 59 0.87 -24.05 -16.52
N LEU A 60 2.12 -23.63 -16.78
CA LEU A 60 3.10 -23.26 -15.77
C LEU A 60 3.45 -21.78 -15.88
N THR A 61 3.18 -21.03 -14.82
CA THR A 61 3.61 -19.64 -14.70
C THR A 61 4.69 -19.49 -13.62
N PHE A 62 5.80 -18.84 -13.97
CA PHE A 62 6.91 -18.61 -13.04
C PHE A 62 6.96 -17.15 -12.57
N TYR A 63 6.90 -16.95 -11.26
CA TYR A 63 7.08 -15.65 -10.62
C TYR A 63 8.39 -15.59 -9.86
N ARG A 64 9.11 -14.48 -9.98
CA ARG A 64 10.26 -14.20 -9.13
C ARG A 64 9.82 -13.47 -7.88
N ALA A 65 9.93 -14.13 -6.72
CA ALA A 65 9.67 -13.51 -5.44
C ALA A 65 10.93 -12.81 -4.91
N ARG A 66 10.76 -11.57 -4.44
CA ARG A 66 11.80 -10.80 -3.77
C ARG A 66 11.18 -9.90 -2.72
N GLU A 67 11.91 -9.66 -1.65
CA GLU A 67 11.61 -8.57 -0.73
C GLU A 67 12.12 -7.26 -1.31
N VAL A 68 11.33 -6.20 -1.16
CA VAL A 68 11.66 -4.85 -1.59
C VAL A 68 11.41 -3.92 -0.42
N GLU A 69 12.37 -3.03 -0.16
CA GLU A 69 12.16 -1.89 0.71
C GLU A 69 11.64 -0.72 -0.15
N PRO A 70 10.38 -0.31 0.00
CA PRO A 70 9.86 0.85 -0.70
C PRO A 70 10.63 2.11 -0.28
N ARG A 71 11.02 2.93 -1.26
CA ARG A 71 11.65 4.24 -1.04
C ARG A 71 11.15 5.23 -2.07
N GLY A 72 10.87 6.44 -1.62
CA GLY A 72 10.60 7.59 -2.48
C GLY A 72 11.41 8.80 -2.04
N SER A 73 11.15 9.93 -2.69
CA SER A 73 11.87 11.19 -2.48
C SER A 73 10.95 12.35 -2.15
N HIS A 74 9.65 12.09 -1.92
CA HIS A 74 8.70 13.13 -1.59
C HIS A 74 8.91 13.65 -0.18
N VAL A 75 8.87 14.98 -0.04
CA VAL A 75 8.92 15.68 1.24
C VAL A 75 7.58 16.40 1.40
N ALA A 76 6.83 16.07 2.46
CA ALA A 76 5.55 16.71 2.72
C ALA A 76 5.73 18.22 2.96
N ALA A 77 4.88 19.03 2.33
CA ALA A 77 4.92 20.47 2.54
C ALA A 77 4.24 20.84 3.87
N MET A 78 4.80 21.85 4.54
CA MET A 78 4.21 22.37 5.76
C MET A 78 3.00 23.24 5.44
N LEU A 79 1.94 23.06 6.23
CA LEU A 79 0.77 23.93 6.21
C LEU A 79 0.89 24.99 7.30
N SER A 80 0.39 26.20 7.02
CA SER A 80 0.29 27.27 8.02
C SER A 80 -0.86 27.07 9.00
N SER A 81 -1.95 26.42 8.56
CA SER A 81 -3.09 26.06 9.39
C SER A 81 -3.78 24.81 8.84
N PRO A 82 -4.54 24.07 9.68
CA PRO A 82 -5.35 22.95 9.21
C PRO A 82 -6.41 23.40 8.18
N VAL A 83 -6.72 22.53 7.22
CA VAL A 83 -7.73 22.77 6.18
C VAL A 83 -9.08 22.26 6.63
N GLU A 84 -10.15 23.01 6.39
CA GLU A 84 -11.51 22.51 6.62
C GLU A 84 -11.91 21.49 5.54
N ALA A 85 -12.50 20.39 5.99
CA ALA A 85 -12.84 19.25 5.15
C ALA A 85 -14.25 18.73 5.46
N TRP A 86 -15.09 18.63 4.45
CA TRP A 86 -16.48 18.20 4.60
C TRP A 86 -16.63 16.72 4.32
N LEU A 87 -17.21 15.98 5.28
CA LEU A 87 -17.50 14.56 5.09
C LEU A 87 -18.86 14.38 4.39
N PHE A 88 -18.84 13.81 3.19
CA PHE A 88 -20.01 13.42 2.40
C PHE A 88 -19.93 11.93 2.05
N GLY A 89 -20.68 11.09 2.78
CA GLY A 89 -20.67 9.64 2.55
C GLY A 89 -19.26 9.05 2.73
N ASP A 90 -18.74 8.43 1.67
CA ASP A 90 -17.41 7.81 1.58
C ASP A 90 -16.30 8.79 1.14
N ARG A 91 -16.62 10.08 0.99
CA ARG A 91 -15.68 11.10 0.50
C ARG A 91 -15.53 12.26 1.45
N VAL A 92 -14.34 12.84 1.43
CA VAL A 92 -14.03 14.08 2.15
C VAL A 92 -13.64 15.16 1.15
N SER A 93 -14.43 16.21 1.06
CA SER A 93 -14.23 17.29 0.09
C SER A 93 -13.57 18.51 0.73
N LEU A 94 -12.60 19.09 0.03
CA LEU A 94 -11.97 20.37 0.34
C LEU A 94 -12.44 21.42 -0.68
N LEU A 95 -12.94 22.56 -0.18
CA LEU A 95 -13.34 23.71 -1.02
C LEU A 95 -12.11 24.58 -1.31
N SER A 96 -11.63 24.51 -2.55
CA SER A 96 -10.49 25.27 -3.14
C SER A 96 -9.07 24.90 -2.69
N PRO A 97 -8.25 24.29 -3.58
CA PRO A 97 -6.81 24.14 -3.43
C PRO A 97 -5.98 25.34 -3.98
N SER A 98 -6.62 26.40 -4.48
CA SER A 98 -5.94 27.51 -5.19
C SER A 98 -5.48 28.66 -4.31
N GLU A 99 -5.97 28.78 -3.08
CA GLU A 99 -5.55 29.76 -2.09
C GLU A 99 -5.31 29.05 -0.74
N PRO A 100 -4.40 29.54 0.12
CA PRO A 100 -4.35 29.08 1.49
C PRO A 100 -5.75 29.21 2.13
N PRO A 101 -6.24 28.17 2.84
CA PRO A 101 -5.48 27.10 3.46
C PRO A 101 -5.58 25.73 2.75
N GLY A 102 -5.69 25.64 1.42
CA GLY A 102 -5.77 24.34 0.73
C GLY A 102 -4.55 23.40 0.88
N LEU A 103 -4.71 22.11 0.56
CA LEU A 103 -3.57 21.19 0.47
C LEU A 103 -2.67 21.55 -0.74
N PRO A 104 -1.33 21.54 -0.59
CA PRO A 104 -0.41 21.83 -1.68
C PRO A 104 -0.60 20.88 -2.86
N ALA A 105 -0.64 21.46 -4.06
CA ALA A 105 -0.69 20.68 -5.29
C ALA A 105 0.56 19.79 -5.43
N GLY A 106 0.41 18.60 -5.99
CA GLY A 106 1.52 17.68 -6.23
C GLY A 106 1.89 16.77 -5.05
N GLU A 107 1.23 16.87 -3.90
CA GLU A 107 1.42 15.92 -2.79
C GLU A 107 0.73 14.55 -3.01
N GLY A 108 0.08 14.34 -4.15
CA GLY A 108 -0.55 13.06 -4.49
C GLY A 108 -1.76 12.68 -3.64
N TYR A 109 -2.35 13.61 -2.90
CA TYR A 109 -3.61 13.37 -2.18
C TYR A 109 -4.82 13.58 -3.09
N GLY A 110 -5.77 12.66 -3.01
CA GLY A 110 -7.11 12.82 -3.54
C GLY A 110 -7.19 12.93 -5.06
N SER A 111 -8.39 13.26 -5.52
CA SER A 111 -8.70 13.49 -6.93
C SER A 111 -9.43 14.81 -7.10
N ARG A 112 -9.12 15.54 -8.17
CA ARG A 112 -9.74 16.84 -8.45
C ARG A 112 -11.09 16.62 -9.11
N VAL A 113 -12.15 17.13 -8.49
CA VAL A 113 -13.53 17.09 -9.01
C VAL A 113 -14.03 18.52 -9.16
N GLY A 114 -13.98 19.05 -10.38
CA GLY A 114 -14.24 20.46 -10.65
C GLY A 114 -13.26 21.36 -9.89
N GLN A 115 -13.80 22.19 -8.99
CA GLN A 115 -13.02 23.10 -8.13
C GLN A 115 -12.70 22.53 -6.74
N ARG A 116 -13.09 21.28 -6.48
CA ARG A 116 -12.89 20.62 -5.18
C ARG A 116 -11.79 19.57 -5.27
N LEU A 117 -11.13 19.33 -4.15
CA LEU A 117 -10.27 18.18 -3.96
C LEU A 117 -11.03 17.16 -3.11
N GLU A 118 -11.23 15.95 -3.64
CA GLU A 118 -11.88 14.86 -2.94
C GLU A 118 -10.85 13.85 -2.45
N LEU A 119 -10.84 13.62 -1.15
CA LEU A 119 -10.00 12.65 -0.47
C LEU A 119 -10.81 11.37 -0.22
N SER A 120 -10.11 10.24 -0.26
CA SER A 120 -10.60 9.01 0.35
C SER A 120 -10.64 9.14 1.89
N LEU A 121 -11.43 8.27 2.54
CA LEU A 121 -11.46 8.18 4.01
C LEU A 121 -10.07 7.89 4.60
N LEU A 122 -9.27 7.08 3.92
CA LEU A 122 -7.90 6.73 4.32
C LEU A 122 -6.98 7.96 4.34
N GLU A 123 -6.95 8.73 3.26
CA GLU A 123 -6.14 9.94 3.14
C GLU A 123 -6.58 11.01 4.14
N ALA A 124 -7.90 11.19 4.28
CA ALA A 124 -8.46 12.15 5.22
C ALA A 124 -8.12 11.78 6.67
N TRP A 125 -8.19 10.49 7.03
CA TRP A 125 -7.78 10.01 8.36
C TRP A 125 -6.30 10.34 8.60
N TYR A 126 -5.43 9.93 7.68
CA TYR A 126 -4.00 10.17 7.78
C TYR A 126 -3.68 11.66 7.97
N LEU A 127 -4.26 12.52 7.11
CA LEU A 127 -4.03 13.96 7.17
C LEU A 127 -4.56 14.59 8.46
N ALA A 128 -5.69 14.11 8.99
CA ALA A 128 -6.24 14.61 10.24
C ALA A 128 -5.38 14.23 11.45
N GLU A 129 -4.77 13.03 11.47
CA GLU A 129 -3.82 12.63 12.53
C GLU A 129 -2.52 13.45 12.48
N GLU A 130 -2.09 13.87 11.28
CA GLU A 130 -0.98 14.81 11.10
C GLU A 130 -1.37 16.27 11.44
N GLY A 131 -2.61 16.51 11.92
CA GLY A 131 -3.11 17.83 12.27
C GLY A 131 -3.35 18.74 11.06
N ARG A 132 -3.42 18.18 9.85
CA ARG A 132 -3.57 18.93 8.59
C ARG A 132 -5.01 19.19 8.20
N LEU A 133 -5.98 18.48 8.80
CA LEU A 133 -7.41 18.63 8.49
C LEU A 133 -8.26 18.85 9.75
N MET A 134 -9.33 19.61 9.59
CA MET A 134 -10.45 19.72 10.52
C MET A 134 -11.74 19.34 9.80
N PHE A 135 -12.55 18.48 10.43
CA PHE A 135 -13.76 17.99 9.78
C PHE A 135 -14.98 18.87 10.04
N ARG A 136 -15.82 18.96 9.02
CA ARG A 136 -17.17 19.49 9.04
C ARG A 136 -18.14 18.42 8.57
N ASP A 137 -19.35 18.41 9.12
CA ASP A 137 -20.44 17.60 8.57
C ASP A 137 -21.08 18.28 7.35
N PRO A 138 -22.06 17.63 6.66
CA PRO A 138 -22.74 18.23 5.52
C PRO A 138 -23.41 19.59 5.79
N ASP A 139 -23.83 19.83 7.03
CA ASP A 139 -24.50 21.06 7.46
C ASP A 139 -23.49 22.14 7.92
N GLY A 140 -22.19 21.83 7.91
CA GLY A 140 -21.11 22.73 8.30
C GLY A 140 -20.78 22.73 9.80
N ALA A 141 -21.41 21.86 10.60
CA ALA A 141 -21.11 21.75 12.02
C ALA A 141 -19.71 21.11 12.22
N PRO A 142 -18.95 21.53 13.25
CA PRO A 142 -17.67 20.88 13.56
C PRO A 142 -17.84 19.38 13.83
N LEU A 143 -17.02 18.56 13.17
CA LEU A 143 -16.94 17.13 13.38
C LEU A 143 -15.58 16.78 14.01
N THR A 144 -15.61 16.10 15.16
CA THR A 144 -14.38 15.67 15.83
C THR A 144 -13.71 14.53 15.05
N LEU A 145 -12.40 14.34 15.22
CA LEU A 145 -11.67 13.22 14.63
C LEU A 145 -12.31 11.87 14.99
N SER A 146 -12.68 11.67 16.26
CA SER A 146 -13.37 10.44 16.69
C SER A 146 -14.75 10.27 16.05
N GLY A 147 -15.46 11.38 15.79
CA GLY A 147 -16.73 11.37 15.07
C GLY A 147 -16.55 10.96 13.60
N PHE A 148 -15.54 11.51 12.94
CA PHE A 148 -15.12 11.10 11.59
C PHE A 148 -14.73 9.61 11.56
N GLN A 149 -13.83 9.16 12.45
CA GLN A 149 -13.37 7.77 12.52
C GLN A 149 -14.52 6.79 12.66
N ARG A 150 -15.49 7.09 13.53
CA ARG A 150 -16.68 6.24 13.69
C ARG A 150 -17.48 6.10 12.40
N ARG A 151 -17.69 7.21 11.67
CA ARG A 151 -18.41 7.20 10.38
C ARG A 151 -17.60 6.49 9.30
N ALA A 152 -16.28 6.74 9.24
CA ALA A 152 -15.39 6.11 8.29
C ALA A 152 -15.34 4.59 8.48
N LEU A 153 -15.24 4.10 9.73
CA LEU A 153 -15.23 2.67 10.04
C LEU A 153 -16.58 1.98 9.79
N ALA A 154 -17.69 2.72 9.82
CA ALA A 154 -18.98 2.18 9.43
C ALA A 154 -19.07 1.91 7.91
N ILE A 155 -18.23 2.58 7.11
CA ILE A 155 -18.19 2.47 5.64
C ILE A 155 -17.06 1.53 5.19
N GLU A 156 -15.85 1.74 5.69
CA GLU A 156 -14.65 0.95 5.40
C GLU A 156 -14.04 0.37 6.71
N PRO A 157 -14.51 -0.81 7.16
CA PRO A 157 -14.04 -1.41 8.42
C PRO A 157 -12.56 -1.81 8.43
N ASP A 158 -11.93 -1.94 7.26
CA ASP A 158 -10.55 -2.37 7.07
C ASP A 158 -9.53 -1.20 7.10
N LEU A 159 -9.99 0.05 7.23
CA LEU A 159 -9.12 1.23 7.35
C LEU A 159 -8.02 1.07 8.41
N PRO A 160 -8.25 0.51 9.61
CA PRO A 160 -7.20 0.33 10.61
C PRO A 160 -6.08 -0.64 10.16
N LEU A 161 -6.36 -1.54 9.21
CA LEU A 161 -5.35 -2.42 8.63
C LEU A 161 -4.54 -1.71 7.55
N ARG A 162 -5.18 -0.83 6.77
CA ARG A 162 -4.56 -0.10 5.65
C ARG A 162 -3.78 1.14 6.09
N LEU A 163 -4.25 1.84 7.12
CA LEU A 163 -3.68 3.11 7.60
C LEU A 163 -2.22 2.99 8.04
N PRO A 164 -1.77 1.96 8.78
CA PRO A 164 -0.36 1.80 9.12
C PRO A 164 0.53 1.63 7.89
N VAL A 165 0.06 0.88 6.88
CA VAL A 165 0.79 0.68 5.62
C VAL A 165 0.88 2.00 4.86
N TYR A 166 -0.25 2.71 4.73
CA TYR A 166 -0.29 4.02 4.09
C TYR A 166 0.68 5.00 4.77
N ARG A 167 0.61 5.13 6.10
CA ARG A 167 1.53 5.97 6.89
C ARG A 167 2.98 5.59 6.67
N HIS A 168 3.30 4.30 6.66
CA HIS A 168 4.66 3.83 6.41
C HIS A 168 5.15 4.26 5.02
N LEU A 169 4.33 4.07 3.97
CA LEU A 169 4.68 4.49 2.61
C LEU A 169 4.89 6.01 2.52
N ARG A 170 4.03 6.82 3.14
CA ARG A 170 4.23 8.28 3.21
C ARG A 170 5.52 8.64 3.94
N SER A 171 5.84 7.96 5.04
CA SER A 171 7.05 8.22 5.84
C SER A 171 8.35 7.92 5.09
N VAL A 172 8.33 7.00 4.12
CA VAL A 172 9.48 6.70 3.25
C VAL A 172 9.47 7.53 1.96
N GLY A 173 8.64 8.58 1.90
CA GLY A 173 8.59 9.53 0.79
C GLY A 173 7.89 9.02 -0.47
N LEU A 174 7.03 8.00 -0.35
CA LEU A 174 6.18 7.54 -1.47
C LEU A 174 4.87 8.32 -1.56
N LEU A 175 4.43 8.51 -2.80
CA LEU A 175 3.17 9.13 -3.16
C LEU A 175 2.08 8.10 -3.42
#